data_AF-A0A2V5X0U9-F1
#
_entry.id   AF-A0A2V5X0U9-F1
#
_cell.length_a   1.000
_cell.length_b   1.000
_cell.length_c   1.000
_cell.angle_alpha   90.00
_cell.angle_beta   90.00
_cell.angle_gamma   90.00
#
_symmetry.space_group_name_H-M   'P 1'
#
loop_
_entity.id
_entity.type
_entity.pdbx_description
1 polymer ?
#
loop_
_entity_poly.entity_id
_entity_poly.type
_entity_poly.pdbx_seq_one_letter_code
_entity_poly.pdbx_strand_id
1 'polypeptide(L)'
;MNELNSNAPRKRVLKRRLVILSLVLLAVVGLVVWLTGGFNHEPLHKGKPISYWVDRACTYDGTGEDGTDATERCREVKTIGPTAVPYLVARLRTSNWWGSKWLWLRARLPAGIQQSFSDTRSADEIRYGAARTLSLFGADAKPAVPDLARLLPRIPHPVIDALAAIGPGAREALPVLHATLTNQDVSLRVEVATALWHIGRETNLVLRIGTNALVPGTSDGAAMNASYLLSLLRSAAAPAVPFALNVLRDTNRSPDTRANAASVLGAARVSSPEIRAALLDGTRVEQPEILRSNCAMALWRLDSEFAPFATRVVLEHSIALKRQFPQSEQDFTAWLETRDLDPNESIPTLKRLLESDSSDMRKEAGSALERIEAKSKEGTNQ
;
A
#
# COMPACT_ATOMS: atom_id res chain seq x y z
N MET A 1 61.82 -23.84 56.42
CA MET A 1 62.35 -22.63 55.74
C MET A 1 61.77 -22.61 54.32
N ASN A 2 61.32 -21.43 53.92
CA ASN A 2 60.40 -21.16 52.81
C ASN A 2 60.98 -21.42 51.42
N GLU A 3 60.40 -22.36 50.68
CA GLU A 3 60.46 -22.39 49.20
C GLU A 3 59.05 -22.29 48.62
N LEU A 4 58.43 -21.12 48.72
CA LEU A 4 57.26 -20.81 47.91
C LEU A 4 57.37 -19.35 47.47
N ASN A 5 57.16 -19.14 46.16
CA ASN A 5 56.72 -17.90 45.52
C ASN A 5 57.73 -17.07 44.69
N SER A 6 58.56 -17.68 43.83
CA SER A 6 59.34 -16.94 42.81
C SER A 6 58.64 -16.73 41.46
N ASN A 7 57.45 -17.29 41.23
CA ASN A 7 56.77 -17.28 39.92
C ASN A 7 55.63 -16.24 39.76
N ALA A 8 55.28 -15.51 40.82
CA ALA A 8 54.25 -14.48 40.81
C ALA A 8 54.51 -13.30 39.83
N PRO A 9 55.73 -12.73 39.72
CA PRO A 9 55.96 -11.61 38.80
C PRO A 9 55.91 -12.05 37.33
N ARG A 10 56.36 -13.28 37.02
CA ARG A 10 56.39 -13.82 35.65
C ARG A 10 54.98 -14.02 35.08
N LYS A 11 54.03 -14.49 35.89
CA LYS A 11 52.61 -14.67 35.49
C LYS A 11 51.89 -13.34 35.24
N ARG A 12 52.18 -12.29 36.02
CA ARG A 12 51.60 -10.94 35.82
C ARG A 12 52.10 -10.29 34.53
N VAL A 13 53.40 -10.42 34.23
CA VAL A 13 53.99 -9.90 32.99
C VAL A 13 53.43 -10.62 31.77
N LEU A 14 53.24 -11.94 31.84
CA LEU A 14 52.66 -12.73 30.75
C LEU A 14 51.19 -12.32 30.46
N LYS A 15 50.37 -12.14 31.51
CA LYS A 15 48.99 -11.64 31.35
C LYS A 15 48.94 -10.24 30.73
N ARG A 16 49.83 -9.33 31.17
CA ARG A 16 49.90 -7.96 30.61
C ARG A 16 50.30 -7.96 29.14
N ARG A 17 51.24 -8.83 28.74
CA ARG A 17 51.63 -9.02 27.32
C ARG A 17 50.49 -9.59 26.48
N LEU A 18 49.75 -10.57 27.00
CA LEU A 18 48.59 -11.13 26.31
C LEU A 18 47.49 -10.09 26.10
N VAL A 19 47.20 -9.25 27.10
CA VAL A 19 46.22 -8.15 26.95
C VAL A 19 46.67 -7.15 25.88
N ILE A 20 47.94 -6.74 25.89
CA ILE A 20 48.48 -5.82 24.88
C ILE A 20 48.41 -6.45 23.48
N LEU A 21 48.78 -7.72 23.34
CA LEU A 21 48.69 -8.44 22.07
C LEU A 21 47.25 -8.55 21.57
N SER A 22 46.28 -8.80 22.46
CA SER A 22 44.86 -8.82 22.10
C SER A 22 44.34 -7.44 21.68
N LEU A 23 44.77 -6.37 22.35
CA LEU A 23 44.40 -4.99 21.98
C LEU A 23 45.02 -4.57 20.65
N VAL A 24 46.28 -4.93 20.42
CA VAL A 24 46.95 -4.70 19.14
C VAL A 24 46.29 -5.51 18.04
N LEU A 25 45.93 -6.77 18.29
CA LEU A 25 45.20 -7.60 17.34
C LEU A 25 43.82 -6.98 17.03
N LEU A 26 43.08 -6.50 18.04
CA LEU A 26 41.82 -5.79 17.83
C LEU A 26 42.01 -4.50 17.02
N ALA A 27 43.07 -3.74 17.27
CA ALA A 27 43.39 -2.52 16.54
C ALA A 27 43.79 -2.82 15.08
N VAL A 28 44.58 -3.87 14.86
CA VAL A 28 45.00 -4.32 13.53
C VAL A 28 43.81 -4.91 12.78
N VAL A 29 42.95 -5.70 13.41
CA VAL A 29 41.69 -6.16 12.81
C VAL A 29 40.79 -4.96 12.50
N GLY A 30 40.69 -3.97 13.37
CA GLY A 30 39.95 -2.74 13.13
C GLY A 30 40.52 -1.93 11.95
N LEU A 31 41.85 -1.84 11.84
CA LEU A 31 42.56 -1.16 10.77
C LEU A 31 42.45 -1.92 9.44
N VAL A 32 42.55 -3.25 9.46
CA VAL A 32 42.38 -4.10 8.29
C VAL A 32 40.92 -4.03 7.84
N VAL A 33 39.95 -4.11 8.74
CA VAL A 33 38.54 -3.87 8.42
C VAL A 33 38.35 -2.47 7.82
N TRP A 34 38.98 -1.43 8.37
CA TRP A 34 38.96 -0.07 7.81
C TRP A 34 39.56 0.00 6.40
N LEU A 35 40.73 -0.62 6.18
CA LEU A 35 41.45 -0.59 4.90
C LEU A 35 40.87 -1.51 3.82
N THR A 36 40.29 -2.65 4.20
CA THR A 36 39.82 -3.69 3.27
C THR A 36 38.30 -3.73 3.12
N GLY A 37 37.52 -3.02 3.95
CA GLY A 37 36.06 -3.06 3.85
C GLY A 37 35.24 -2.12 4.75
N GLY A 38 35.79 -1.05 5.32
CA GLY A 38 35.19 -0.36 6.45
C GLY A 38 34.73 1.05 6.10
N PHE A 39 33.44 1.18 5.79
CA PHE A 39 32.72 2.35 5.27
C PHE A 39 32.77 2.50 3.75
N ASN A 40 32.12 1.55 3.04
CA ASN A 40 31.26 2.01 1.95
C ASN A 40 30.38 3.11 2.55
N HIS A 41 30.64 4.37 2.21
CA HIS A 41 29.87 5.49 2.73
C HIS A 41 28.45 5.27 2.26
N GLU A 42 27.63 4.77 3.17
CA GLU A 42 26.21 4.66 2.94
C GLU A 42 25.73 6.04 2.48
N PRO A 43 25.00 6.12 1.34
CA PRO A 43 24.51 7.39 0.86
C PRO A 43 23.71 8.08 1.97
N LEU A 44 23.90 9.39 2.08
CA LEU A 44 23.22 10.19 3.07
C LEU A 44 21.98 10.81 2.44
N HIS A 45 20.87 10.74 3.15
CA HIS A 45 19.66 11.50 2.87
C HIS A 45 19.40 12.43 4.04
N LYS A 46 19.31 13.74 3.78
CA LYS A 46 19.19 14.79 4.83
C LYS A 46 20.23 14.65 5.96
N GLY A 47 21.48 14.31 5.60
CA GLY A 47 22.59 14.17 6.56
C GLY A 47 22.54 12.91 7.46
N LYS A 48 21.60 11.99 7.21
CA LYS A 48 21.50 10.70 7.90
C LYS A 48 21.66 9.54 6.89
N PRO A 49 22.20 8.39 7.31
CA PRO A 49 22.32 7.22 6.43
C PRO A 49 20.95 6.72 5.96
N ILE A 50 20.85 6.14 4.75
CA ILE A 50 19.60 5.54 4.25
C ILE A 50 19.03 4.49 5.22
N SER A 51 19.87 3.70 5.86
CA SER A 51 19.54 2.66 6.83
C SER A 51 18.80 3.22 8.03
N TYR A 52 19.15 4.43 8.48
CA TYR A 52 18.42 5.14 9.52
C TYR A 52 16.96 5.40 9.11
N TRP A 53 16.73 5.89 7.90
CA TRP A 53 15.39 6.15 7.38
C TRP A 53 14.60 4.85 7.17
N VAL A 54 15.27 3.83 6.63
CA VAL A 54 14.68 2.50 6.39
C VAL A 54 14.30 1.81 7.69
N ASP A 55 15.17 1.81 8.71
CA ASP A 55 14.89 1.24 10.03
C ASP A 55 13.64 1.87 10.63
N ARG A 56 13.57 3.20 10.55
CA ARG A 56 12.46 3.98 11.05
C ARG A 56 11.16 3.73 10.29
N ALA A 57 11.20 3.54 8.96
CA ALA A 57 10.03 3.17 8.18
C ALA A 57 9.56 1.73 8.44
N CYS A 58 10.49 0.85 8.82
CA CYS A 58 10.20 -0.53 9.19
C CYS A 58 9.64 -0.68 10.61
N THR A 59 9.54 0.39 11.41
CA THR A 59 8.90 0.33 12.73
C THR A 59 7.38 0.51 12.62
N TYR A 60 6.65 -0.41 13.27
CA TYR A 60 5.19 -0.41 13.38
C TYR A 60 4.72 0.15 14.74
N ASP A 61 5.34 1.20 15.25
CA ASP A 61 4.71 2.04 16.27
C ASP A 61 3.87 3.09 15.56
N GLY A 62 2.57 3.13 15.82
CA GLY A 62 1.63 4.07 15.19
C GLY A 62 2.00 5.55 15.39
N THR A 63 2.90 5.83 16.33
CA THR A 63 3.60 7.11 16.48
C THR A 63 5.07 6.79 16.75
N GLY A 64 6.00 7.30 15.94
CA GLY A 64 7.44 7.21 16.25
C GLY A 64 7.77 7.91 17.58
N GLU A 65 8.98 7.70 18.11
CA GLU A 65 9.46 8.38 19.33
C GLU A 65 9.43 9.93 19.25
N ASP A 66 9.28 10.49 18.06
CA ASP A 66 9.15 11.91 17.73
C ASP A 66 7.73 12.35 17.30
N GLY A 67 6.74 11.44 17.36
CA GLY A 67 5.34 11.70 17.02
C GLY A 67 4.98 11.63 15.52
N THR A 68 5.90 11.26 14.61
CA THR A 68 5.56 11.18 13.17
C THR A 68 4.76 9.91 12.84
N ASP A 69 3.78 10.04 11.94
CA ASP A 69 2.94 8.93 11.47
C ASP A 69 3.74 7.89 10.66
N ALA A 70 3.36 6.61 10.78
CA ALA A 70 4.01 5.51 10.07
C ALA A 70 4.01 5.69 8.54
N THR A 71 2.97 6.33 8.01
CA THR A 71 2.83 6.64 6.58
C THR A 71 3.85 7.67 6.13
N GLU A 72 4.08 8.71 6.95
CA GLU A 72 5.05 9.77 6.65
C GLU A 72 6.47 9.21 6.57
N ARG A 73 6.83 8.30 7.47
CA ARG A 73 8.14 7.62 7.44
C ARG A 73 8.34 6.79 6.17
N CYS A 74 7.33 6.06 5.74
CA CYS A 74 7.38 5.30 4.49
C CYS A 74 7.47 6.23 3.26
N ARG A 75 6.77 7.37 3.28
CA ARG A 75 6.86 8.40 2.24
C ARG A 75 8.26 9.02 2.19
N GLU A 76 8.88 9.30 3.33
CA GLU A 76 10.24 9.82 3.37
C GLU A 76 11.22 8.84 2.70
N VAL A 77 11.11 7.53 3.00
CA VAL A 77 11.90 6.51 2.31
C VAL A 77 11.59 6.46 0.81
N LYS A 78 10.34 6.68 0.39
CA LYS A 78 10.00 6.82 -1.04
C LYS A 78 10.73 8.01 -1.69
N THR A 79 10.92 9.13 -0.98
CA THR A 79 11.66 10.30 -1.51
C THR A 79 13.15 10.03 -1.74
N ILE A 80 13.73 9.06 -1.04
CA ILE A 80 15.12 8.61 -1.26
C ILE A 80 15.27 7.96 -2.65
N GLY A 81 14.19 7.34 -3.15
CA GLY A 81 14.17 6.68 -4.45
C GLY A 81 14.82 5.29 -4.45
N PRO A 82 15.07 4.69 -5.63
CA PRO A 82 15.45 3.28 -5.79
C PRO A 82 16.70 2.84 -5.00
N THR A 83 17.54 3.79 -4.60
CA THR A 83 18.71 3.56 -3.73
C THR A 83 18.34 3.00 -2.36
N ALA A 84 17.09 3.18 -1.90
CA ALA A 84 16.59 2.59 -0.65
C ALA A 84 16.21 1.10 -0.77
N VAL A 85 15.94 0.60 -1.98
CA VAL A 85 15.45 -0.77 -2.22
C VAL A 85 16.42 -1.84 -1.67
N PRO A 86 17.75 -1.78 -1.90
CA PRO A 86 18.67 -2.77 -1.33
C PRO A 86 18.65 -2.83 0.20
N TYR A 87 18.44 -1.69 0.87
CA TYR A 87 18.35 -1.60 2.33
C TYR A 87 17.04 -2.22 2.85
N LEU A 88 15.93 -2.00 2.15
CA LEU A 88 14.66 -2.66 2.45
C LEU A 88 14.73 -4.17 2.23
N VAL A 89 15.39 -4.63 1.17
CA VAL A 89 15.65 -6.06 0.93
C VAL A 89 16.50 -6.66 2.05
N ALA A 90 17.49 -5.92 2.55
CA ALA A 90 18.27 -6.37 3.72
C ALA A 90 17.36 -6.55 4.96
N ARG A 91 16.35 -5.69 5.15
CA ARG A 91 15.38 -5.82 6.25
C ARG A 91 14.39 -6.98 6.08
N LEU A 92 14.01 -7.35 4.85
CA LEU A 92 13.28 -8.59 4.58
C LEU A 92 14.04 -9.85 5.03
N ARG A 93 15.37 -9.79 5.04
CA ARG A 93 16.24 -10.93 5.40
C ARG A 93 16.57 -10.99 6.90
N THR A 94 16.06 -10.07 7.71
CA THR A 94 16.28 -10.04 9.17
C THR A 94 15.87 -11.36 9.83
N SER A 95 16.69 -11.89 10.74
CA SER A 95 16.49 -13.19 11.40
C SER A 95 16.44 -13.07 12.92
N ASN A 96 15.56 -13.86 13.56
CA ASN A 96 15.37 -13.92 15.02
C ASN A 96 16.52 -14.63 15.77
N TRP A 97 17.43 -15.30 15.06
CA TRP A 97 18.52 -16.07 15.69
C TRP A 97 19.43 -15.23 16.61
N TRP A 98 19.65 -13.97 16.26
CA TRP A 98 20.39 -13.04 17.11
C TRP A 98 19.51 -12.41 18.19
N GLY A 99 18.22 -12.20 17.91
CA GLY A 99 17.26 -11.63 18.86
C GLY A 99 17.11 -12.47 20.13
N SER A 100 17.00 -13.80 20.01
CA SER A 100 16.87 -14.68 21.19
C SER A 100 18.14 -14.74 22.05
N LYS A 101 19.32 -14.79 21.42
CA LYS A 101 20.62 -14.74 22.12
C LYS A 101 20.88 -13.37 22.74
N TRP A 102 20.45 -12.31 22.07
CA TRP A 102 20.55 -10.94 22.55
C TRP A 102 19.59 -10.70 23.73
N LEU A 103 18.35 -11.19 23.67
CA LEU A 103 17.40 -11.13 24.78
C LEU A 103 17.93 -11.87 26.01
N TRP A 104 18.54 -13.03 25.80
CA TRP A 104 19.26 -13.79 26.83
C TRP A 104 20.45 -13.02 27.43
N LEU A 105 21.19 -12.26 26.61
CA LEU A 105 22.30 -11.43 27.06
C LEU A 105 21.80 -10.18 27.81
N ARG A 106 20.75 -9.52 27.31
CA ARG A 106 20.09 -8.37 27.95
C ARG A 106 19.54 -8.71 29.32
N ALA A 107 18.93 -9.89 29.47
CA ALA A 107 18.41 -10.36 30.77
C ALA A 107 19.50 -10.44 31.86
N ARG A 108 20.79 -10.43 31.47
CA ARG A 108 21.95 -10.39 32.37
C ARG A 108 22.57 -9.00 32.55
N LEU A 109 22.10 -7.97 31.83
CA LEU A 109 22.61 -6.60 31.94
C LEU A 109 21.94 -5.83 33.08
N PRO A 110 22.60 -4.84 33.71
CA PRO A 110 21.99 -3.95 34.71
C PRO A 110 20.79 -3.16 34.15
N ALA A 111 19.79 -2.89 34.98
CA ALA A 111 18.54 -2.22 34.59
C ALA A 111 18.74 -0.89 33.83
N GLY A 112 19.76 -0.10 34.20
CA GLY A 112 20.08 1.16 33.52
C GLY A 112 20.58 1.00 32.08
N ILE A 113 21.16 -0.16 31.74
CA ILE A 113 21.58 -0.49 30.37
C ILE A 113 20.42 -1.12 29.60
N GLN A 114 19.57 -1.90 30.27
CA GLN A 114 18.38 -2.51 29.66
C GLN A 114 17.40 -1.46 29.10
N GLN A 115 17.24 -0.32 29.78
CA GLN A 115 16.37 0.78 29.35
C GLN A 115 16.91 1.54 28.12
N SER A 116 18.22 1.48 27.85
CA SER A 116 18.85 2.18 26.71
C SER A 116 18.78 1.39 25.39
N PHE A 117 18.29 0.15 25.41
CA PHE A 117 18.18 -0.71 24.23
C PHE A 117 16.73 -1.16 24.03
N SER A 118 15.82 -0.24 23.75
CA SER A 118 14.40 -0.48 23.48
C SER A 118 14.14 -1.04 22.09
N ASP A 119 14.64 -2.24 21.79
CA ASP A 119 14.22 -2.92 20.55
C ASP A 119 14.06 -4.43 20.72
N THR A 120 12.89 -4.83 21.22
CA THR A 120 12.45 -6.23 21.33
C THR A 120 11.53 -6.62 20.17
N ARG A 121 11.70 -6.00 18.98
CA ARG A 121 10.85 -6.27 17.81
C ARG A 121 11.13 -7.65 17.24
N SER A 122 10.07 -8.32 16.80
CA SER A 122 10.19 -9.58 16.08
C SER A 122 10.68 -9.32 14.65
N ALA A 123 11.43 -10.27 14.08
CA ALA A 123 11.83 -10.17 12.68
C ALA A 123 10.62 -10.07 11.73
N ASP A 124 9.45 -10.59 12.12
CA ASP A 124 8.25 -10.56 11.29
C ASP A 124 7.65 -9.14 11.22
N GLU A 125 7.73 -8.35 12.30
CA GLU A 125 7.35 -6.91 12.26
C GLU A 125 8.28 -6.11 11.36
N ILE A 126 9.60 -6.33 11.43
CA ILE A 126 10.58 -5.65 10.58
C ILE A 126 10.35 -6.02 9.11
N ARG A 127 10.10 -7.31 8.82
CA ARG A 127 9.77 -7.79 7.47
C ARG A 127 8.46 -7.20 6.95
N TYR A 128 7.45 -7.10 7.81
CA TYR A 128 6.17 -6.48 7.47
C TYR A 128 6.37 -5.02 7.07
N GLY A 129 7.08 -4.25 7.90
CA GLY A 129 7.39 -2.85 7.62
C GLY A 129 8.15 -2.68 6.31
N ALA A 130 9.19 -3.49 6.10
CA ALA A 130 9.97 -3.48 4.86
C ALA A 130 9.14 -3.83 3.61
N ALA A 131 8.31 -4.86 3.66
CA ALA A 131 7.44 -5.26 2.55
C ALA A 131 6.41 -4.15 2.24
N ARG A 132 5.79 -3.58 3.27
CA ARG A 132 4.87 -2.44 3.12
C ARG A 132 5.56 -1.22 2.51
N THR A 133 6.78 -0.89 2.93
CA THR A 133 7.51 0.24 2.34
C THR A 133 7.93 -0.04 0.89
N LEU A 134 8.27 -1.29 0.56
CA LEU A 134 8.59 -1.71 -0.82
C LEU A 134 7.42 -1.52 -1.80
N SER A 135 6.15 -1.65 -1.37
CA SER A 135 5.00 -1.42 -2.25
C SER A 135 4.94 0.02 -2.79
N LEU A 136 5.54 0.98 -2.08
CA LEU A 136 5.58 2.39 -2.50
C LEU A 136 6.54 2.67 -3.67
N PHE A 137 7.44 1.72 -3.97
CA PHE A 137 8.44 1.84 -5.05
C PHE A 137 7.95 1.30 -6.39
N GLY A 138 6.82 0.58 -6.40
CA GLY A 138 6.30 -0.03 -7.63
C GLY A 138 7.34 -0.87 -8.36
N ALA A 139 7.54 -0.63 -9.65
CA ALA A 139 8.45 -1.40 -10.50
C ALA A 139 9.92 -1.39 -10.01
N ASP A 140 10.37 -0.33 -9.32
CA ASP A 140 11.74 -0.21 -8.82
C ASP A 140 12.06 -1.24 -7.72
N ALA A 141 11.03 -1.77 -7.05
CA ALA A 141 11.17 -2.84 -6.06
C ALA A 141 11.35 -4.24 -6.67
N LYS A 142 11.45 -4.38 -8.00
CA LYS A 142 11.69 -5.67 -8.68
C LYS A 142 12.82 -6.52 -8.06
N PRO A 143 13.97 -5.96 -7.62
CA PRO A 143 15.03 -6.75 -6.98
C PRO A 143 14.58 -7.47 -5.69
N ALA A 144 13.49 -7.05 -5.06
CA ALA A 144 12.95 -7.65 -3.84
C ALA A 144 12.06 -8.88 -4.10
N VAL A 145 11.65 -9.16 -5.35
CA VAL A 145 10.69 -10.21 -5.70
C VAL A 145 11.05 -11.59 -5.12
N PRO A 146 12.30 -12.09 -5.21
CA PRO A 146 12.64 -13.40 -4.65
C PRO A 146 12.51 -13.48 -3.12
N ASP A 147 12.81 -12.38 -2.41
CA ASP A 147 12.66 -12.31 -0.96
C ASP A 147 11.19 -12.17 -0.55
N LEU A 148 10.42 -11.36 -1.27
CA LEU A 148 8.97 -11.22 -1.08
C LEU A 148 8.26 -12.55 -1.33
N ALA A 149 8.53 -13.25 -2.43
CA ALA A 149 7.94 -14.55 -2.74
C ALA A 149 8.18 -15.59 -1.63
N ARG A 150 9.37 -15.58 -1.02
CA ARG A 150 9.71 -16.47 0.12
C ARG A 150 8.94 -16.13 1.39
N LEU A 151 8.57 -14.86 1.57
CA LEU A 151 7.87 -14.36 2.76
C LEU A 151 6.35 -14.44 2.66
N LEU A 152 5.80 -14.63 1.46
CA LEU A 152 4.37 -14.70 1.21
C LEU A 152 3.62 -15.66 2.17
N PRO A 153 4.10 -16.89 2.45
CA PRO A 153 3.39 -17.78 3.37
C PRO A 153 3.41 -17.35 4.85
N ARG A 154 4.30 -16.40 5.22
CA ARG A 154 4.51 -15.99 6.62
C ARG A 154 3.85 -14.65 6.94
N ILE A 155 3.91 -13.69 6.02
CA ILE A 155 3.35 -12.34 6.18
C ILE A 155 2.62 -11.93 4.88
N PRO A 156 1.48 -12.58 4.56
CA PRO A 156 0.90 -12.51 3.22
C PRO A 156 0.49 -11.10 2.80
N HIS A 157 -0.24 -10.36 3.64
CA HIS A 157 -0.82 -9.06 3.27
C HIS A 157 0.19 -8.04 2.70
N PRO A 158 1.24 -7.61 3.42
CA PRO A 158 2.17 -6.62 2.88
C PRO A 158 3.01 -7.15 1.71
N VAL A 159 3.17 -8.47 1.60
CA VAL A 159 3.90 -9.10 0.50
C VAL A 159 3.06 -9.08 -0.77
N ILE A 160 1.77 -9.41 -0.70
CA ILE A 160 0.84 -9.36 -1.83
C ILE A 160 0.77 -7.94 -2.40
N ASP A 161 0.62 -6.93 -1.53
CA ASP A 161 0.59 -5.53 -1.93
C ASP A 161 1.87 -5.11 -2.65
N ALA A 162 3.03 -5.49 -2.11
CA ALA A 162 4.32 -5.19 -2.73
C ALA A 162 4.47 -5.85 -4.10
N LEU A 163 4.10 -7.13 -4.23
CA LEU A 163 4.16 -7.86 -5.50
C LEU A 163 3.18 -7.28 -6.54
N ALA A 164 1.98 -6.88 -6.12
CA ALA A 164 0.99 -6.22 -6.98
C ALA A 164 1.51 -4.87 -7.48
N ALA A 165 2.11 -4.06 -6.61
CA ALA A 165 2.69 -2.77 -6.96
C ALA A 165 3.88 -2.87 -7.92
N ILE A 166 4.72 -3.91 -7.77
CA ILE A 166 5.80 -4.23 -8.73
C ILE A 166 5.23 -4.58 -10.11
N GLY A 167 4.05 -5.21 -10.15
CA GLY A 167 3.34 -5.53 -11.38
C GLY A 167 4.06 -6.59 -12.22
N PRO A 168 4.14 -6.46 -13.56
CA PRO A 168 4.71 -7.50 -14.44
C PRO A 168 6.14 -7.92 -14.12
N GLY A 169 6.90 -7.08 -13.39
CA GLY A 169 8.25 -7.41 -12.91
C GLY A 169 8.28 -8.56 -11.88
N ALA A 170 7.14 -8.87 -11.25
CA ALA A 170 7.01 -9.88 -10.19
C ALA A 170 6.55 -11.26 -10.68
N ARG A 171 6.63 -11.56 -11.99
CA ARG A 171 6.20 -12.84 -12.58
C ARG A 171 6.82 -14.08 -11.93
N GLU A 172 8.03 -13.97 -11.39
CA GLU A 172 8.68 -15.06 -10.66
C GLU A 172 7.90 -15.49 -9.39
N ALA A 173 7.03 -14.62 -8.86
CA ALA A 173 6.18 -14.92 -7.71
C ALA A 173 4.85 -15.63 -8.08
N LEU A 174 4.52 -15.78 -9.36
CA LEU A 174 3.26 -16.42 -9.79
C LEU A 174 3.06 -17.82 -9.19
N PRO A 175 4.05 -18.73 -9.16
CA PRO A 175 3.85 -20.06 -8.59
C PRO A 175 3.44 -20.04 -7.11
N VAL A 176 4.04 -19.17 -6.29
CA VAL A 176 3.72 -19.08 -4.86
C VAL A 176 2.38 -18.36 -4.61
N LEU A 177 2.03 -17.38 -5.45
CA LEU A 177 0.72 -16.74 -5.43
C LEU A 177 -0.38 -17.74 -5.78
N HIS A 178 -0.20 -18.55 -6.82
CA HIS A 178 -1.15 -19.62 -7.16
C HIS A 178 -1.31 -20.64 -6.03
N ALA A 179 -0.23 -21.03 -5.36
CA ALA A 179 -0.31 -21.92 -4.20
C ALA A 179 -1.12 -21.28 -3.06
N THR A 180 -1.06 -19.96 -2.88
CA THR A 180 -1.80 -19.24 -1.82
C THR A 180 -3.30 -19.19 -2.10
N LEU A 181 -3.75 -19.42 -3.34
CA LEU A 181 -5.18 -19.50 -3.67
C LEU A 181 -5.89 -20.71 -3.03
N THR A 182 -5.16 -21.68 -2.47
CA THR A 182 -5.76 -22.79 -1.71
C THR A 182 -6.11 -22.41 -0.27
N ASN A 183 -5.82 -21.19 0.16
CA ASN A 183 -6.16 -20.71 1.50
C ASN A 183 -7.69 -20.63 1.68
N GLN A 184 -8.19 -20.98 2.87
CA GLN A 184 -9.61 -20.97 3.18
C GLN A 184 -10.18 -19.55 3.34
N ASP A 185 -9.36 -18.57 3.68
CA ASP A 185 -9.77 -17.17 3.80
C ASP A 185 -10.11 -16.58 2.42
N VAL A 186 -11.37 -16.19 2.25
CA VAL A 186 -11.87 -15.58 1.02
C VAL A 186 -11.20 -14.23 0.75
N SER A 187 -10.98 -13.43 1.80
CA SER A 187 -10.38 -12.09 1.68
C SER A 187 -8.97 -12.20 1.12
N LEU A 188 -8.15 -13.10 1.70
CA LEU A 188 -6.80 -13.35 1.21
C LEU A 188 -6.78 -13.86 -0.24
N ARG A 189 -7.70 -14.75 -0.63
CA ARG A 189 -7.78 -15.20 -2.03
C ARG A 189 -8.09 -14.05 -3.00
N VAL A 190 -8.92 -13.09 -2.60
CA VAL A 190 -9.22 -11.89 -3.40
C VAL A 190 -7.99 -10.99 -3.51
N GLU A 191 -7.26 -10.78 -2.42
CA GLU A 191 -5.99 -10.02 -2.44
C GLU A 191 -4.96 -10.66 -3.39
N VAL A 192 -4.79 -11.98 -3.31
CA VAL A 192 -3.93 -12.72 -4.23
C VAL A 192 -4.41 -12.57 -5.68
N ALA A 193 -5.72 -12.65 -5.93
CA ALA A 193 -6.27 -12.43 -7.27
C ALA A 193 -5.99 -11.01 -7.80
N THR A 194 -6.01 -9.99 -6.92
CA THR A 194 -5.59 -8.64 -7.27
C THR A 194 -4.11 -8.61 -7.71
N ALA A 195 -3.21 -9.25 -6.97
CA ALA A 195 -1.81 -9.35 -7.40
C ALA A 195 -1.66 -10.08 -8.75
N LEU A 196 -2.37 -11.19 -8.96
CA LEU A 196 -2.35 -11.93 -10.22
C LEU A 196 -2.87 -11.08 -11.41
N TRP A 197 -3.86 -10.21 -11.17
CA TRP A 197 -4.30 -9.23 -12.17
C TRP A 197 -3.20 -8.25 -12.54
N HIS A 198 -2.52 -7.65 -11.56
CA HIS A 198 -1.46 -6.66 -11.81
C HIS A 198 -0.17 -7.27 -12.40
N ILE A 199 0.15 -8.53 -12.08
CA ILE A 199 1.37 -9.21 -12.54
C ILE A 199 1.16 -9.89 -13.91
N GLY A 200 0.08 -10.67 -14.03
CA GLY A 200 -0.13 -11.61 -15.14
C GLY A 200 -1.36 -11.32 -16.00
N ARG A 201 -2.25 -10.42 -15.58
CA ARG A 201 -3.54 -10.15 -16.25
C ARG A 201 -4.39 -11.42 -16.44
N GLU A 202 -4.45 -12.26 -15.41
CA GLU A 202 -5.16 -13.54 -15.45
C GLU A 202 -6.69 -13.39 -15.33
N THR A 203 -7.31 -12.72 -16.32
CA THR A 203 -8.72 -12.31 -16.35
C THR A 203 -9.68 -13.41 -15.89
N ASN A 204 -9.60 -14.62 -16.46
CA ASN A 204 -10.56 -15.69 -16.17
C ASN A 204 -10.45 -16.22 -14.73
N LEU A 205 -9.22 -16.28 -14.20
CA LEU A 205 -8.97 -16.69 -12.81
C LEU A 205 -9.49 -15.62 -11.84
N VAL A 206 -9.15 -14.36 -12.12
CA VAL A 206 -9.55 -13.18 -11.35
C VAL A 206 -11.06 -13.03 -11.32
N LEU A 207 -11.72 -13.15 -12.48
CA LEU A 207 -13.17 -13.12 -12.61
C LEU A 207 -13.82 -14.18 -11.72
N ARG A 208 -13.36 -15.45 -11.82
CA ARG A 208 -13.91 -16.55 -11.02
C ARG A 208 -13.78 -16.30 -9.51
N ILE A 209 -12.59 -15.87 -9.06
CA ILE A 209 -12.35 -15.62 -7.62
C ILE A 209 -13.18 -14.44 -7.13
N GLY A 210 -13.19 -13.33 -7.88
CA GLY A 210 -13.97 -12.15 -7.57
C GLY A 210 -15.46 -12.45 -7.48
N THR A 211 -16.04 -13.13 -8.48
CA THR A 211 -17.46 -13.49 -8.47
C THR A 211 -17.82 -14.39 -7.28
N ASN A 212 -16.98 -15.37 -6.95
CA ASN A 212 -17.19 -16.24 -5.79
C ASN A 212 -17.13 -15.49 -4.45
N ALA A 213 -16.51 -14.31 -4.39
CA ALA A 213 -16.47 -13.48 -3.19
C ALA A 213 -17.68 -12.52 -3.06
N LEU A 214 -18.52 -12.41 -4.09
CA LEU A 214 -19.76 -11.61 -4.06
C LEU A 214 -21.00 -12.41 -3.65
N VAL A 215 -20.88 -13.72 -3.41
CA VAL A 215 -22.03 -14.56 -3.03
C VAL A 215 -22.51 -14.26 -1.60
N PRO A 216 -23.79 -14.51 -1.28
CA PRO A 216 -24.30 -14.36 0.08
C PRO A 216 -23.47 -15.16 1.10
N GLY A 217 -23.21 -14.58 2.27
CA GLY A 217 -22.44 -15.21 3.35
C GLY A 217 -20.92 -14.93 3.35
N THR A 218 -20.38 -14.25 2.34
CA THR A 218 -19.00 -13.75 2.37
C THR A 218 -18.86 -12.53 3.29
N SER A 219 -17.68 -12.34 3.89
CA SER A 219 -17.41 -11.15 4.71
C SER A 219 -17.54 -9.85 3.88
N ASP A 220 -17.88 -8.74 4.55
CA ASP A 220 -18.01 -7.44 3.88
C ASP A 220 -16.69 -7.00 3.23
N GLY A 221 -15.57 -7.16 3.93
CA GLY A 221 -14.24 -6.85 3.38
C GLY A 221 -13.88 -7.67 2.13
N ALA A 222 -14.22 -8.97 2.10
CA ALA A 222 -14.00 -9.79 0.90
C ALA A 222 -14.85 -9.32 -0.28
N ALA A 223 -16.14 -9.01 -0.05
CA ALA A 223 -17.04 -8.52 -1.08
C ALA A 223 -16.64 -7.13 -1.58
N MET A 224 -16.16 -6.25 -0.69
CA MET A 224 -15.65 -4.92 -1.01
C MET A 224 -14.44 -5.01 -1.95
N ASN A 225 -13.43 -5.80 -1.56
CA ASN A 225 -12.20 -5.99 -2.34
C ASN A 225 -12.49 -6.69 -3.67
N ALA A 226 -13.41 -7.66 -3.68
CA ALA A 226 -13.80 -8.37 -4.90
C ALA A 226 -14.53 -7.46 -5.87
N SER A 227 -15.43 -6.59 -5.39
CA SER A 227 -16.12 -5.61 -6.22
C SER A 227 -15.14 -4.61 -6.83
N TYR A 228 -14.17 -4.14 -6.05
CA TYR A 228 -13.09 -3.30 -6.58
C TYR A 228 -12.32 -4.02 -7.70
N LEU A 229 -11.83 -5.24 -7.43
CA LEU A 229 -11.08 -6.05 -8.39
C LEU A 229 -11.86 -6.31 -9.68
N LEU A 230 -13.13 -6.69 -9.57
CA LEU A 230 -14.00 -6.93 -10.73
C LEU A 230 -14.23 -5.66 -11.55
N SER A 231 -14.31 -4.48 -10.92
CA SER A 231 -14.47 -3.23 -11.65
C SER A 231 -13.27 -2.92 -12.58
N LEU A 232 -12.07 -3.39 -12.22
CA LEU A 232 -10.85 -3.26 -13.04
C LEU A 232 -10.90 -4.11 -14.32
N LEU A 233 -11.68 -5.18 -14.34
CA LEU A 233 -11.86 -6.05 -15.51
C LEU A 233 -12.74 -5.41 -16.59
N ARG A 234 -13.45 -4.32 -16.28
CA ARG A 234 -14.35 -3.60 -17.20
C ARG A 234 -15.39 -4.55 -17.82
N SER A 235 -15.54 -4.56 -19.14
CA SER A 235 -16.51 -5.42 -19.85
C SER A 235 -16.30 -6.91 -19.60
N ALA A 236 -15.08 -7.36 -19.26
CA ALA A 236 -14.84 -8.75 -18.90
C ALA A 236 -15.52 -9.15 -17.56
N ALA A 237 -15.96 -8.19 -16.75
CA ALA A 237 -16.75 -8.42 -15.54
C ALA A 237 -18.24 -8.70 -15.81
N ALA A 238 -18.71 -8.69 -17.06
CA ALA A 238 -20.12 -8.92 -17.39
C ALA A 238 -20.75 -10.16 -16.70
N PRO A 239 -20.06 -11.31 -16.56
CA PRO A 239 -20.60 -12.46 -15.84
C PRO A 239 -20.84 -12.23 -14.33
N ALA A 240 -20.18 -11.23 -13.72
CA ALA A 240 -20.33 -10.89 -12.31
C ALA A 240 -21.50 -9.92 -12.04
N VAL A 241 -22.14 -9.37 -13.07
CA VAL A 241 -23.18 -8.32 -12.95
C VAL A 241 -24.35 -8.73 -12.05
N PRO A 242 -24.94 -9.95 -12.16
CA PRO A 242 -26.03 -10.34 -11.27
C PRO A 242 -25.62 -10.37 -9.79
N PHE A 243 -24.37 -10.76 -9.51
CA PHE A 243 -23.84 -10.80 -8.15
C PHE A 243 -23.56 -9.39 -7.61
N ALA A 244 -22.97 -8.51 -8.43
CA ALA A 244 -22.78 -7.10 -8.07
C ALA A 244 -24.12 -6.38 -7.83
N LEU A 245 -25.16 -6.70 -8.60
CA LEU A 245 -26.50 -6.15 -8.38
C LEU A 245 -27.07 -6.58 -7.02
N ASN A 246 -26.87 -7.83 -6.62
CA ASN A 246 -27.27 -8.31 -5.30
C ASN A 246 -26.50 -7.60 -4.17
N VAL A 247 -25.18 -7.42 -4.34
CA VAL A 247 -24.35 -6.71 -3.35
C VAL A 247 -24.78 -5.25 -3.22
N LEU A 248 -25.09 -4.55 -4.31
CA LEU A 248 -25.58 -3.17 -4.29
C LEU A 248 -26.89 -3.02 -3.48
N ARG A 249 -27.77 -4.02 -3.57
CA ARG A 249 -29.09 -4.04 -2.91
C ARG A 249 -29.06 -4.53 -1.47
N ASP A 250 -28.00 -5.20 -1.05
CA ASP A 250 -27.90 -5.75 0.31
C ASP A 250 -27.61 -4.63 1.32
N THR A 251 -28.63 -4.22 2.06
CA THR A 251 -28.55 -3.15 3.07
C THR A 251 -27.72 -3.54 4.29
N ASN A 252 -27.33 -4.81 4.44
CA ASN A 252 -26.42 -5.25 5.50
C ASN A 252 -24.95 -5.02 5.15
N ARG A 253 -24.65 -4.73 3.87
CA ARG A 253 -23.30 -4.40 3.41
C ARG A 253 -22.97 -2.96 3.71
N SER A 254 -21.68 -2.67 3.90
CA SER A 254 -21.23 -1.30 4.09
C SER A 254 -21.49 -0.44 2.85
N PRO A 255 -21.61 0.89 3.01
CA PRO A 255 -21.77 1.79 1.87
C PRO A 255 -20.65 1.68 0.84
N ASP A 256 -19.40 1.46 1.29
CA ASP A 256 -18.23 1.26 0.43
C ASP A 256 -18.33 -0.02 -0.40
N THR A 257 -18.75 -1.14 0.20
CA THR A 257 -18.99 -2.39 -0.52
C THR A 257 -20.06 -2.21 -1.60
N ARG A 258 -21.18 -1.54 -1.26
CA ARG A 258 -22.27 -1.25 -2.20
C ARG A 258 -21.81 -0.29 -3.32
N ALA A 259 -21.00 0.71 -2.99
CA ALA A 259 -20.45 1.66 -3.95
C ALA A 259 -19.47 1.00 -4.95
N ASN A 260 -18.63 0.09 -4.48
CA ASN A 260 -17.78 -0.71 -5.36
C ASN A 260 -18.60 -1.62 -6.27
N ALA A 261 -19.68 -2.21 -5.76
CA ALA A 261 -20.60 -3.01 -6.58
C ALA A 261 -21.26 -2.18 -7.69
N ALA A 262 -21.70 -0.95 -7.40
CA ALA A 262 -22.17 -0.01 -8.43
C ALA A 262 -21.10 0.26 -9.50
N SER A 263 -19.83 0.38 -9.10
CA SER A 263 -18.71 0.56 -10.04
C SER A 263 -18.55 -0.65 -10.97
N VAL A 264 -18.77 -1.88 -10.50
CA VAL A 264 -18.79 -3.09 -11.36
C VAL A 264 -19.90 -2.98 -12.40
N LEU A 265 -21.11 -2.60 -12.00
CA LEU A 265 -22.26 -2.48 -12.91
C LEU A 265 -21.99 -1.48 -14.04
N GLY A 266 -21.44 -0.31 -13.70
CA GLY A 266 -21.05 0.70 -14.70
C GLY A 266 -19.87 0.25 -15.58
N ALA A 267 -18.84 -0.37 -14.98
CA ALA A 267 -17.64 -0.80 -15.72
C ALA A 267 -17.91 -1.97 -16.67
N ALA A 268 -18.84 -2.86 -16.32
CA ALA A 268 -19.23 -4.00 -17.15
C ALA A 268 -20.02 -3.58 -18.41
N ARG A 269 -20.56 -2.35 -18.44
CA ARG A 269 -21.40 -1.81 -19.53
C ARG A 269 -22.62 -2.68 -19.85
N VAL A 270 -23.15 -3.38 -18.85
CA VAL A 270 -24.39 -4.15 -18.96
C VAL A 270 -25.51 -3.30 -18.36
N SER A 271 -26.44 -2.86 -19.22
CA SER A 271 -27.59 -2.04 -18.82
C SER A 271 -28.88 -2.87 -18.88
N SER A 272 -29.69 -2.76 -17.83
CA SER A 272 -31.05 -3.31 -17.79
C SER A 272 -31.95 -2.36 -16.98
N PRO A 273 -33.28 -2.40 -17.16
CA PRO A 273 -34.20 -1.60 -16.33
C PRO A 273 -33.99 -1.84 -14.83
N GLU A 274 -33.66 -3.08 -14.48
CA GLU A 274 -33.41 -3.51 -13.11
C GLU A 274 -32.12 -2.90 -12.52
N ILE A 275 -31.02 -2.90 -13.29
CA ILE A 275 -29.75 -2.28 -12.90
C ILE A 275 -29.93 -0.77 -12.78
N ARG A 276 -30.59 -0.15 -13.77
CA ARG A 276 -30.87 1.29 -13.78
C ARG A 276 -31.68 1.70 -12.55
N ALA A 277 -32.73 0.96 -12.21
CA ALA A 277 -33.54 1.22 -11.02
C ALA A 277 -32.73 1.10 -9.72
N ALA A 278 -31.88 0.07 -9.59
CA ALA A 278 -31.02 -0.10 -8.41
C ALA A 278 -29.98 1.01 -8.26
N LEU A 279 -29.36 1.43 -9.36
CA LEU A 279 -28.43 2.56 -9.35
C LEU A 279 -29.13 3.86 -8.98
N LEU A 280 -30.31 4.14 -9.56
CA LEU A 280 -31.12 5.32 -9.21
C LEU A 280 -31.50 5.33 -7.72
N ASP A 281 -31.90 4.19 -7.15
CA ASP A 281 -32.16 4.06 -5.70
C ASP A 281 -30.91 4.41 -4.86
N GLY A 282 -29.73 3.98 -5.31
CA GLY A 282 -28.45 4.32 -4.67
C GLY A 282 -28.05 5.80 -4.80
N THR A 283 -28.68 6.58 -5.69
CA THR A 283 -28.41 8.02 -5.84
C THR A 283 -29.29 8.92 -4.97
N ARG A 284 -30.27 8.35 -4.26
CA ARG A 284 -31.18 9.08 -3.38
C ARG A 284 -30.43 9.86 -2.29
N VAL A 285 -30.98 10.99 -1.87
CA VAL A 285 -30.32 11.94 -0.94
C VAL A 285 -30.06 11.31 0.43
N GLU A 286 -30.89 10.35 0.84
CA GLU A 286 -30.76 9.62 2.11
C GLU A 286 -29.61 8.60 2.11
N GLN A 287 -29.07 8.26 0.92
CA GLN A 287 -27.97 7.30 0.82
C GLN A 287 -26.63 7.98 1.18
N PRO A 288 -25.65 7.21 1.70
CA PRO A 288 -24.31 7.71 1.96
C PRO A 288 -23.65 8.31 0.71
N GLU A 289 -22.86 9.35 0.91
CA GLU A 289 -22.30 10.17 -0.16
C GLU A 289 -21.46 9.37 -1.17
N ILE A 290 -20.63 8.43 -0.69
CA ILE A 290 -19.81 7.56 -1.53
C ILE A 290 -20.65 6.62 -2.41
N LEU A 291 -21.79 6.14 -1.89
CA LEU A 291 -22.70 5.31 -2.66
C LEU A 291 -23.40 6.13 -3.73
N ARG A 292 -23.85 7.34 -3.39
CA ARG A 292 -24.51 8.26 -4.32
C ARG A 292 -23.61 8.59 -5.50
N SER A 293 -22.36 8.98 -5.25
CA SER A 293 -21.41 9.35 -6.31
C SER A 293 -21.09 8.18 -7.23
N ASN A 294 -20.79 7.00 -6.68
CA ASN A 294 -20.49 5.82 -7.50
C ASN A 294 -21.70 5.32 -8.31
N CYS A 295 -22.92 5.38 -7.76
CA CYS A 295 -24.12 5.04 -8.51
C CYS A 295 -24.42 6.05 -9.63
N ALA A 296 -24.28 7.36 -9.36
CA ALA A 296 -24.48 8.38 -10.38
C ALA A 296 -23.48 8.24 -11.54
N MET A 297 -22.23 7.90 -11.23
CA MET A 297 -21.21 7.66 -12.25
C MET A 297 -21.41 6.35 -12.99
N ALA A 298 -21.90 5.30 -12.33
CA ALA A 298 -22.29 4.07 -13.01
C ALA A 298 -23.44 4.33 -13.99
N LEU A 299 -24.42 5.16 -13.62
CA LEU A 299 -25.49 5.59 -14.53
C LEU A 299 -24.93 6.34 -15.74
N TRP A 300 -24.06 7.34 -15.52
CA TRP A 300 -23.39 8.06 -16.60
C TRP A 300 -22.61 7.13 -17.53
N ARG A 301 -21.85 6.18 -16.97
CA ARG A 301 -21.12 5.18 -17.79
C ARG A 301 -22.02 4.30 -18.65
N LEU A 302 -23.24 4.03 -18.20
CA LEU A 302 -24.21 3.22 -18.93
C LEU A 302 -25.00 4.04 -19.96
N ASP A 303 -25.22 5.33 -19.68
CA ASP A 303 -26.01 6.23 -20.51
C ASP A 303 -25.61 7.69 -20.26
N SER A 304 -25.13 8.37 -21.31
CA SER A 304 -24.63 9.74 -21.22
C SER A 304 -25.72 10.76 -20.90
N GLU A 305 -27.00 10.39 -20.97
CA GLU A 305 -28.10 11.25 -20.50
C GLU A 305 -27.97 11.60 -19.01
N PHE A 306 -27.29 10.76 -18.21
CA PHE A 306 -27.05 11.01 -16.80
C PHE A 306 -25.83 11.88 -16.52
N ALA A 307 -25.04 12.26 -17.54
CA ALA A 307 -23.85 13.08 -17.35
C ALA A 307 -24.13 14.39 -16.58
N PRO A 308 -25.21 15.15 -16.86
CA PRO A 308 -25.53 16.35 -16.08
C PRO A 308 -25.81 16.07 -14.61
N PHE A 309 -26.58 15.03 -14.33
CA PHE A 309 -26.92 14.65 -12.96
C PHE A 309 -25.69 14.17 -12.19
N ALA A 310 -24.93 13.26 -12.78
CA ALA A 310 -23.71 12.71 -12.18
C ALA A 310 -22.65 13.79 -11.95
N THR A 311 -22.50 14.74 -12.88
CA THR A 311 -21.60 15.88 -12.72
C THR A 311 -21.88 16.63 -11.42
N ARG A 312 -23.15 16.96 -11.16
CA ARG A 312 -23.54 17.66 -9.94
C ARG A 312 -23.26 16.84 -8.68
N VAL A 313 -23.64 15.56 -8.67
CA VAL A 313 -23.45 14.67 -7.50
C VAL A 313 -21.98 14.50 -7.16
N VAL A 314 -21.11 14.35 -8.16
CA VAL A 314 -19.66 14.19 -7.94
C VAL A 314 -19.00 15.49 -7.46
N LEU A 315 -19.48 16.66 -7.92
CA LEU A 315 -19.02 17.94 -7.38
C LEU A 315 -19.45 18.13 -5.92
N GLU A 316 -20.70 17.81 -5.58
CA GLU A 316 -21.18 17.82 -4.19
C GLU A 316 -20.30 16.92 -3.31
N HIS A 317 -19.94 15.73 -3.81
CA HIS A 317 -19.04 14.81 -3.13
C HIS A 317 -17.63 15.39 -2.95
N SER A 318 -17.06 15.96 -4.00
CA SER A 318 -15.72 16.56 -3.97
C SER A 318 -15.64 17.72 -2.96
N ILE A 319 -16.70 18.53 -2.87
CA ILE A 319 -16.80 19.63 -1.91
C ILE A 319 -16.84 19.09 -0.47
N ALA A 320 -17.68 18.08 -0.20
CA ALA A 320 -17.77 17.48 1.13
C ALA A 320 -16.46 16.80 1.55
N LEU A 321 -15.80 16.08 0.63
CA LEU A 321 -14.50 15.47 0.86
C LEU A 321 -13.44 16.51 1.22
N LYS A 322 -13.36 17.64 0.49
CA LYS A 322 -12.40 18.72 0.78
C LYS A 322 -12.68 19.44 2.10
N ARG A 323 -13.94 19.52 2.53
CA ARG A 323 -14.29 20.05 3.85
C ARG A 323 -13.78 19.15 4.97
N GLN A 324 -13.88 17.82 4.79
CA GLN A 324 -13.41 16.86 5.77
C GLN A 324 -11.88 16.69 5.73
N PHE A 325 -11.30 16.71 4.54
CA PHE A 325 -9.87 16.49 4.27
C PHE A 325 -9.32 17.59 3.35
N PRO A 326 -8.92 18.75 3.90
CA PRO A 326 -8.45 19.89 3.10
C PRO A 326 -7.21 19.59 2.24
N GLN A 327 -6.45 18.55 2.57
CA GLN A 327 -5.26 18.09 1.84
C GLN A 327 -5.61 17.07 0.74
N SER A 328 -6.88 16.72 0.54
CA SER A 328 -7.28 15.77 -0.49
C SER A 328 -7.04 16.35 -1.88
N GLU A 329 -6.17 15.70 -2.65
CA GLU A 329 -5.95 15.99 -4.07
C GLU A 329 -7.03 15.39 -4.96
N GLN A 330 -7.96 14.61 -4.41
CA GLN A 330 -9.02 13.98 -5.18
C GLN A 330 -10.00 15.04 -5.69
N ASP A 331 -10.03 15.23 -7.01
CA ASP A 331 -10.90 16.19 -7.68
C ASP A 331 -11.82 15.53 -8.71
N PHE A 332 -12.76 16.31 -9.22
CA PHE A 332 -13.73 15.87 -10.23
C PHE A 332 -13.07 15.19 -11.44
N THR A 333 -11.93 15.69 -11.92
CA THR A 333 -11.28 15.14 -13.11
C THR A 333 -10.62 13.78 -12.84
N ALA A 334 -10.04 13.59 -11.66
CA ALA A 334 -9.51 12.30 -11.23
C ALA A 334 -10.61 11.21 -11.19
N TRP A 335 -11.82 11.60 -10.78
CA TRP A 335 -12.99 10.73 -10.82
C TRP A 335 -13.36 10.30 -12.24
N LEU A 336 -13.32 11.21 -13.22
CA LEU A 336 -13.62 10.89 -14.63
C LEU A 336 -12.56 9.98 -15.26
N GLU A 337 -11.28 10.29 -15.06
CA GLU A 337 -10.16 9.56 -15.68
C GLU A 337 -10.08 8.12 -15.24
N THR A 338 -10.18 7.89 -13.92
CA THR A 338 -10.22 6.53 -13.36
C THR A 338 -11.39 5.72 -13.89
N ARG A 339 -12.41 6.40 -14.41
CA ARG A 339 -13.65 5.81 -14.89
C ARG A 339 -13.87 5.93 -16.40
N ASP A 340 -12.90 6.40 -17.18
CA ASP A 340 -12.99 6.42 -18.65
C ASP A 340 -14.32 7.05 -19.13
N LEU A 341 -14.68 8.17 -18.49
CA LEU A 341 -15.85 8.99 -18.80
C LEU A 341 -15.39 10.19 -19.63
N ASP A 342 -16.14 10.55 -20.67
CA ASP A 342 -15.80 11.71 -21.50
C ASP A 342 -16.06 13.01 -20.73
N PRO A 343 -15.02 13.79 -20.37
CA PRO A 343 -15.20 15.04 -19.65
C PRO A 343 -16.02 16.06 -20.43
N ASN A 344 -16.10 15.97 -21.77
CA ASN A 344 -16.87 16.91 -22.57
C ASN A 344 -18.37 16.86 -22.27
N GLU A 345 -18.90 15.69 -21.88
CA GLU A 345 -20.31 15.52 -21.52
C GLU A 345 -20.69 16.30 -20.24
N SER A 346 -19.70 16.65 -19.40
CA SER A 346 -19.90 17.46 -18.19
C SER A 346 -19.88 18.97 -18.44
N ILE A 347 -19.20 19.45 -19.50
CA ILE A 347 -18.93 20.88 -19.74
C ILE A 347 -20.19 21.75 -19.71
N PRO A 348 -21.31 21.39 -20.39
CA PRO A 348 -22.52 22.21 -20.36
C PRO A 348 -23.09 22.37 -18.94
N THR A 349 -22.94 21.34 -18.11
CA THR A 349 -23.42 21.36 -16.74
C THR A 349 -22.48 22.15 -15.84
N LEU A 350 -21.17 21.98 -15.98
CA LEU A 350 -20.18 22.78 -15.27
C LEU A 350 -20.36 24.28 -15.53
N LYS A 351 -20.59 24.68 -16.80
CA LYS A 351 -20.85 26.08 -17.16
C LYS A 351 -22.08 26.65 -16.44
N ARG A 352 -23.18 25.88 -16.36
CA ARG A 352 -24.37 26.29 -15.59
C ARG A 352 -24.09 26.40 -14.09
N LEU A 353 -23.24 25.53 -13.54
CA LEU A 353 -22.90 25.54 -12.12
C LEU A 353 -21.98 26.70 -11.70
N LEU A 354 -21.34 27.40 -12.64
CA LEU A 354 -20.67 28.67 -12.37
C LEU A 354 -21.64 29.78 -11.91
N GLU A 355 -22.93 29.64 -12.22
CA GLU A 355 -23.98 30.57 -11.80
C GLU A 355 -24.74 30.07 -10.56
N SER A 356 -24.30 28.97 -9.93
CA SER A 356 -24.92 28.43 -8.72
C SER A 356 -24.84 29.42 -7.56
N ASP A 357 -25.85 29.46 -6.69
CA ASP A 357 -25.82 30.27 -5.45
C ASP A 357 -24.69 29.86 -4.50
N SER A 358 -24.28 28.59 -4.52
CA SER A 358 -23.21 28.06 -3.67
C SER A 358 -21.82 28.50 -4.15
N SER A 359 -21.11 29.26 -3.31
CA SER A 359 -19.73 29.68 -3.57
C SER A 359 -18.79 28.50 -3.79
N ASP A 360 -18.94 27.44 -3.00
CA ASP A 360 -18.11 26.24 -3.13
C ASP A 360 -18.39 25.50 -4.45
N MET A 361 -19.66 25.47 -4.88
CA MET A 361 -20.04 24.86 -6.17
C MET A 361 -19.44 25.62 -7.34
N ARG A 362 -19.51 26.96 -7.32
CA ARG A 362 -18.89 27.80 -8.37
C ARG A 362 -17.39 27.56 -8.47
N LYS A 363 -16.69 27.51 -7.32
CA LYS A 363 -15.24 27.26 -7.26
C LYS A 363 -14.87 25.88 -7.79
N GLU A 364 -15.58 24.85 -7.38
CA GLU A 364 -15.29 23.48 -7.81
C GLU A 364 -15.59 23.28 -9.30
N ALA A 365 -16.72 23.81 -9.80
CA ALA A 365 -17.08 23.77 -11.21
C ALA A 365 -16.07 24.52 -12.10
N GLY A 366 -15.60 25.69 -11.66
CA GLY A 366 -14.55 26.45 -12.35
C GLY A 366 -13.22 25.68 -12.39
N SER A 367 -12.79 25.13 -11.25
CA SER A 367 -11.57 24.32 -11.16
C SER A 367 -11.65 23.07 -12.03
N ALA A 368 -12.83 22.45 -12.15
CA ALA A 368 -13.04 21.31 -13.05
C ALA A 368 -12.94 21.70 -14.52
N LEU A 369 -13.57 22.82 -14.93
CA LEU A 369 -13.49 23.33 -16.31
C LEU A 369 -12.05 23.65 -16.72
N GLU A 370 -11.32 24.39 -15.88
CA GLU A 370 -9.93 24.76 -16.15
C GLU A 370 -9.04 23.52 -16.40
N ARG A 371 -9.21 22.47 -15.59
CA ARG A 371 -8.46 21.21 -15.76
C ARG A 371 -8.83 20.46 -17.03
N ILE A 372 -10.13 20.41 -17.36
CA ILE A 372 -10.60 19.77 -18.60
C ILE A 372 -10.03 20.50 -19.83
N GLU A 373 -10.06 21.83 -19.82
CA GLU A 373 -9.51 22.66 -20.90
C GLU A 373 -7.98 22.55 -21.02
N ALA A 374 -7.26 22.50 -19.88
CA ALA A 374 -5.81 22.33 -19.87
C ALA A 374 -5.39 21.00 -20.51
N LYS A 375 -6.04 19.89 -20.14
CA LYS A 375 -5.76 18.56 -20.71
C LYS A 375 -6.09 18.47 -22.19
N SER A 376 -7.16 19.13 -22.64
CA SER A 376 -7.51 19.20 -24.06
C SER A 376 -6.41 19.87 -24.89
N LYS A 377 -5.84 20.98 -24.40
CA LYS A 377 -4.73 21.70 -25.06
C LYS A 377 -3.44 20.89 -25.12
N GLU A 378 -3.12 20.13 -24.08
CA GLU A 378 -1.94 19.24 -24.05
C GLU A 378 -2.05 18.12 -25.09
N GLY A 379 -3.24 17.54 -25.25
CA GLY A 379 -3.51 16.49 -26.24
C GLY A 379 -3.54 16.97 -27.70
N THR A 380 -3.61 18.28 -27.97
CA THR A 380 -3.62 18.83 -29.34
C THR A 380 -2.21 19.17 -29.85
N ASN A 381 -1.19 19.16 -28.97
CA ASN A 381 0.21 19.48 -29.28
C ASN A 381 1.11 18.22 -29.43
N GLN A 382 0.51 17.03 -29.48
CA GLN A 382 1.14 15.76 -29.86
C GLN A 382 0.51 15.27 -31.17
#